data_AF-A0AB39RVX0-F1
#
_entry.id   AF-A0AB39RVX0-F1
#
_cell.length_a   1.000
_cell.length_b   1.000
_cell.length_c   1.000
_cell.angle_alpha   90.00
_cell.angle_beta   90.00
_cell.angle_gamma   90.00
#
_symmetry.space_group_name_H-M   'P 1'
#
loop_
_entity.id
_entity.type
_entity.pdbx_description
1 polymer ?
#
loop_
_entity_poly.entity_id
_entity_poly.type
_entity_poly.pdbx_seq_one_letter_code
_entity_poly.pdbx_strand_id
1 'polypeptide(L)'
;MRTRGEEWQVLLQRYALPQALDSRFTESLASLLPAAHQNPTFRSLYPVISMWSLTVTDADNFEDSTDTLPAIAAMDGVYTVLAWPHSEGTVLFQTTDPAEAVEFAAKRIEEQHAR
;
A
#
# COMPACT_ATOMS: atom_id res chain seq x y z
N MET A 1 20.21 -16.00 2.58
CA MET A 1 18.84 -15.75 3.04
C MET A 1 18.73 -14.25 3.24
N ARG A 2 17.81 -13.57 2.54
CA ARG A 2 17.66 -12.11 2.68
C ARG A 2 16.86 -11.80 3.94
N THR A 3 17.17 -10.71 4.61
CA THR A 3 16.37 -10.15 5.71
C THR A 3 15.12 -9.46 5.14
N ARG A 4 14.09 -9.28 5.97
CA ARG A 4 12.84 -8.59 5.56
C ARG A 4 13.10 -7.19 4.98
N GLY A 5 14.08 -6.47 5.54
CA GLY A 5 14.50 -5.17 5.02
C GLY A 5 15.15 -5.25 3.64
N GLU A 6 15.95 -6.28 3.38
CA GLU A 6 16.60 -6.50 2.08
C GLU A 6 15.59 -6.91 1.00
N GLU A 7 14.56 -7.69 1.32
CA GLU A 7 13.49 -8.04 0.38
C GLU A 7 12.63 -6.83 -0.01
N TRP A 8 12.35 -5.93 0.95
CA TRP A 8 11.66 -4.66 0.66
C TRP A 8 12.48 -3.75 -0.26
N GLN A 9 13.80 -3.67 -0.06
CA GLN A 9 14.68 -2.86 -0.92
C GLN A 9 14.69 -3.36 -2.38
N VAL A 10 14.57 -4.68 -2.60
CA VAL A 10 14.43 -5.23 -3.96
C VAL A 10 13.12 -4.78 -4.61
N LEU A 11 12.02 -4.70 -3.86
CA LEU A 11 10.75 -4.15 -4.38
C LEU A 11 10.87 -2.67 -4.73
N LEU A 12 11.49 -1.86 -3.86
CA LEU A 12 11.73 -0.44 -4.15
C LEU A 12 12.54 -0.25 -5.43
N GLN A 13 13.60 -1.05 -5.64
CA GLN A 13 14.40 -1.00 -6.86
C GLN A 13 13.61 -1.42 -8.10
N ARG A 14 12.72 -2.41 -7.97
CA ARG A 14 11.88 -2.89 -9.08
C ARG A 14 10.88 -1.83 -9.54
N TYR A 15 10.25 -1.10 -8.61
CA TYR A 15 9.27 -0.05 -8.93
C TYR A 15 9.88 1.34 -9.17
N ALA A 16 11.16 1.54 -8.84
CA ALA A 16 11.92 2.70 -9.26
C ALA A 16 12.24 2.70 -10.76
N LEU A 17 12.02 1.58 -11.47
CA LEU A 17 12.23 1.46 -12.90
C LEU A 17 10.92 1.78 -13.66
N PRO A 18 10.90 2.78 -14.57
CA PRO A 18 9.68 3.24 -15.26
C PRO A 18 9.05 2.23 -16.25
N GLN A 19 9.48 0.97 -16.28
CA GLN A 19 9.21 0.04 -17.38
C GLN A 19 8.12 -1.02 -17.12
N ALA A 20 7.34 -0.92 -16.04
CA ALA A 20 6.47 -2.04 -15.63
C ALA A 20 4.95 -1.80 -15.63
N LEU A 21 4.43 -0.57 -15.69
CA LEU A 21 2.97 -0.30 -15.65
C LEU A 21 2.61 0.97 -16.46
N ASP A 22 1.32 1.15 -16.81
CA ASP A 22 0.80 2.42 -17.35
C ASP A 22 1.31 3.58 -16.47
N SER A 23 1.87 4.62 -17.10
CA SER A 23 2.82 5.57 -16.48
C SER A 23 2.24 6.28 -15.26
N ARG A 24 0.92 6.48 -15.26
CA ARG A 24 0.12 7.15 -14.22
C ARG A 24 0.10 6.41 -12.88
N PHE A 25 0.17 5.09 -12.94
CA PHE A 25 0.26 4.25 -11.75
C PHE A 25 1.70 4.13 -11.26
N THR A 26 2.65 4.02 -12.20
CA THR A 26 4.08 3.88 -11.88
C THR A 26 4.60 5.04 -11.02
N GLU A 27 4.24 6.28 -11.32
CA GLU A 27 4.71 7.45 -10.57
C GLU A 27 4.12 7.54 -9.15
N SER A 28 2.80 7.33 -9.04
CA SER A 28 2.10 7.36 -7.76
C SER A 28 2.61 6.24 -6.83
N LEU A 29 2.88 5.07 -7.38
CA LEU A 29 3.41 3.93 -6.62
C LEU A 29 4.89 4.08 -6.25
N ALA A 30 5.69 4.66 -7.14
CA ALA A 30 7.08 5.00 -6.83
C ALA A 30 7.19 5.96 -5.64
N SER A 31 6.17 6.79 -5.42
CA SER A 31 6.08 7.72 -4.28
C SER A 31 5.50 7.06 -3.02
N LEU A 32 4.55 6.13 -3.17
CA LEU A 32 3.91 5.44 -2.05
C LEU A 32 4.84 4.44 -1.34
N LEU A 33 5.62 3.67 -2.10
CA LEU A 33 6.44 2.58 -1.55
C LEU A 33 7.52 3.07 -0.57
N PRO A 34 8.27 4.17 -0.83
CA PRO A 34 9.19 4.74 0.15
C PRO A 34 8.50 5.23 1.42
N ALA A 35 7.31 5.84 1.30
CA ALA A 35 6.53 6.30 2.45
C ALA A 35 6.12 5.12 3.34
N ALA A 36 5.60 4.05 2.73
CA ALA A 36 5.27 2.80 3.45
C ALA A 36 6.50 2.17 4.12
N HIS A 37 7.66 2.20 3.46
CA HIS A 37 8.92 1.72 4.06
C HIS A 37 9.36 2.54 5.28
N GLN A 38 9.10 3.84 5.31
CA GLN A 38 9.47 4.69 6.44
C GLN A 38 8.54 4.46 7.65
N ASN A 39 7.29 4.05 7.41
CA ASN A 39 6.31 3.80 8.46
C ASN A 39 6.62 2.48 9.23
N PRO A 40 6.73 2.50 10.58
CA PRO A 40 7.04 1.32 11.39
C PRO A 40 6.00 0.19 11.29
N THR A 41 4.73 0.54 11.16
CA THR A 41 3.61 -0.42 11.11
C THR A 41 3.61 -1.16 9.79
N PHE A 42 3.78 -0.46 8.67
CA PHE A 42 3.97 -1.12 7.38
C PHE A 42 5.24 -1.99 7.31
N ARG A 43 6.34 -1.55 7.95
CA ARG A 43 7.56 -2.36 8.06
C ARG A 43 7.37 -3.66 8.85
N SER A 44 6.60 -3.63 9.93
CA SER A 44 6.39 -4.82 10.77
C SER A 44 5.50 -5.87 10.10
N LEU A 45 4.64 -5.44 9.16
CA LEU A 45 3.67 -6.27 8.44
C LEU A 45 4.21 -6.86 7.12
N TYR A 46 5.48 -6.64 6.80
CA TYR A 46 6.16 -7.26 5.66
C TYR A 46 6.54 -8.74 5.92
N PRO A 47 6.45 -9.67 4.94
CA PRO A 47 6.00 -9.51 3.54
C PRO A 47 4.50 -9.71 3.33
N VAL A 48 3.75 -10.02 4.39
CA VAL A 48 2.39 -10.58 4.27
C VAL A 48 1.35 -9.55 3.85
N ILE A 49 1.52 -8.25 4.17
CA ILE A 49 0.49 -7.21 3.93
C ILE A 49 0.98 -6.09 3.00
N SER A 50 2.29 -5.94 2.80
CA SER A 50 2.85 -4.81 2.03
C SER A 50 2.50 -4.81 0.55
N MET A 51 2.07 -5.94 -0.01
CA MET A 51 1.59 -6.01 -1.39
C MET A 51 0.07 -5.85 -1.51
N TRP A 52 -0.67 -6.01 -0.40
CA TRP A 52 -2.14 -5.96 -0.36
C TRP A 52 -2.66 -4.58 0.03
N SER A 53 -2.09 -3.97 1.08
CA SER A 53 -2.50 -2.63 1.51
C SER A 53 -1.96 -1.52 0.61
N LEU A 54 -0.99 -1.80 -0.26
CA LEU A 54 -0.42 -0.81 -1.17
C LEU A 54 -0.98 -0.92 -2.59
N THR A 55 -1.97 -1.81 -2.80
CA THR A 55 -2.70 -2.09 -4.06
C THR A 55 -2.27 -1.21 -5.22
N VAL A 56 -1.09 -1.58 -5.71
CA VAL A 56 -0.53 -1.19 -6.98
C VAL A 56 -1.52 -1.71 -8.01
N THR A 57 -2.18 -0.82 -8.72
CA THR A 57 -3.18 -1.16 -9.72
C THR A 57 -2.60 -2.07 -10.80
N ASP A 58 -2.82 -3.37 -10.63
CA ASP A 58 -3.21 -4.34 -11.66
C ASP A 58 -3.66 -5.61 -10.94
N ALA A 59 -4.77 -5.51 -10.20
CA ALA A 59 -5.26 -6.61 -9.39
C ALA A 59 -6.55 -7.12 -10.03
N ASP A 60 -6.40 -8.02 -11.00
CA ASP A 60 -7.52 -8.81 -11.54
C ASP A 60 -7.85 -10.04 -10.66
N ASN A 61 -7.06 -10.33 -9.61
CA ASN A 61 -7.26 -11.51 -8.76
C ASN A 61 -7.31 -11.13 -7.27
N PHE A 62 -8.51 -10.76 -6.82
CA PHE A 62 -8.81 -10.32 -5.44
C PHE A 62 -9.55 -11.37 -4.58
N GLU A 63 -9.84 -12.57 -5.11
CA GLU A 63 -10.85 -13.46 -4.52
C GLU A 63 -10.44 -14.22 -3.25
N ASP A 64 -9.14 -14.29 -2.92
CA ASP A 64 -8.64 -15.12 -1.79
C ASP A 64 -8.17 -14.33 -0.55
N SER A 65 -8.35 -13.00 -0.51
CA SER A 65 -7.89 -12.20 0.64
C SER A 65 -8.85 -12.30 1.81
N THR A 66 -8.39 -12.89 2.92
CA THR A 66 -9.15 -12.99 4.19
C THR A 66 -8.85 -11.87 5.19
N ASP A 67 -7.92 -10.97 4.88
CA ASP A 67 -7.56 -9.88 5.78
C ASP A 67 -8.58 -8.73 5.69
N THR A 68 -8.78 -7.94 6.75
CA THR A 68 -9.70 -6.79 6.82
C THR A 68 -8.98 -5.45 6.96
N LEU A 69 -7.68 -5.43 6.65
CA LEU A 69 -6.86 -4.22 6.72
C LEU A 69 -7.19 -3.25 5.58
N PRO A 70 -7.09 -1.93 5.83
CA PRO A 70 -7.30 -0.94 4.78
C PRO A 70 -6.33 -1.10 3.61
N ALA A 71 -6.80 -0.73 2.42
CA ALA A 71 -6.02 -0.71 1.19
C ALA A 71 -5.77 0.72 0.72
N ILE A 72 -4.64 1.00 0.09
CA ILE A 72 -4.28 2.28 -0.50
C ILE A 72 -4.24 2.10 -2.02
N ALA A 73 -5.10 2.82 -2.73
CA ALA A 73 -5.05 2.95 -4.18
C ALA A 73 -4.28 4.22 -4.54
N ALA A 74 -3.32 4.11 -5.46
CA ALA A 74 -2.50 5.23 -5.92
C ALA A 74 -2.67 5.43 -7.43
N MET A 75 -3.32 6.52 -7.82
CA MET A 75 -3.67 6.81 -9.22
C MET A 75 -3.60 8.31 -9.47
N ASP A 76 -2.92 8.73 -10.54
CA ASP A 76 -2.83 10.14 -10.96
C ASP A 76 -2.38 11.10 -9.84
N GLY A 77 -1.43 10.67 -9.01
CA GLY A 77 -0.92 11.44 -7.86
C GLY A 77 -1.87 11.53 -6.67
N VAL A 78 -2.98 10.80 -6.70
CA VAL A 78 -3.97 10.71 -5.62
C VAL A 78 -3.84 9.37 -4.91
N TYR A 79 -3.82 9.42 -3.58
CA TYR A 79 -3.76 8.27 -2.69
C TYR A 79 -5.07 8.14 -1.94
N THR A 80 -5.79 7.06 -2.17
CA THR A 80 -7.11 6.80 -1.60
C THR A 80 -7.03 5.60 -0.66
N VAL A 81 -7.31 5.81 0.62
CA VAL A 81 -7.42 4.74 1.61
C VAL A 81 -8.85 4.22 1.60
N LEU A 82 -9.00 2.92 1.35
CA LEU A 82 -10.26 2.21 1.24
C LEU A 82 -10.44 1.26 2.44
N ALA A 83 -11.67 1.13 2.92
CA ALA A 83 -12.01 0.04 3.83
C ALA A 83 -12.00 -1.30 3.08
N TRP A 84 -11.58 -2.37 3.76
CA TRP A 84 -11.61 -3.73 3.24
C TRP A 84 -12.19 -4.72 4.29
N PRO A 85 -12.96 -5.75 3.90
CA PRO A 85 -13.48 -6.00 2.55
C PRO A 85 -14.34 -4.84 2.07
N HIS A 86 -14.25 -4.57 0.76
CA HIS A 86 -14.89 -3.43 0.13
C HIS A 86 -16.42 -3.57 0.24
N SER A 87 -17.03 -2.93 1.25
CA SER A 87 -18.43 -2.55 1.13
C SER A 87 -18.47 -1.34 0.21
N GLU A 88 -19.09 -1.52 -0.95
CA GLU A 88 -19.05 -0.61 -2.10
C GLU A 88 -19.03 0.87 -1.69
N GLY A 89 -17.94 1.57 -2.05
CA GLY A 89 -17.84 3.03 -1.95
C GLY A 89 -17.23 3.60 -0.66
N THR A 90 -16.74 2.79 0.27
CA THR A 90 -16.17 3.33 1.53
C THR A 90 -14.72 3.81 1.37
N VAL A 91 -14.58 5.01 0.79
CA VAL A 91 -13.35 5.81 0.92
C VAL A 91 -13.23 6.29 2.37
N LEU A 92 -12.16 5.90 3.04
CA LEU A 92 -11.88 6.31 4.41
C LEU A 92 -11.10 7.63 4.47
N PHE A 93 -10.21 7.83 3.50
CA PHE A 93 -9.34 8.99 3.41
C PHE A 93 -8.81 9.15 1.98
N GLN A 94 -8.56 10.38 1.55
CA GLN A 94 -7.98 10.67 0.25
C GLN A 94 -7.08 11.89 0.35
N THR A 95 -5.90 11.81 -0.26
CA THR A 95 -4.88 12.87 -0.22
C THR A 95 -4.01 12.83 -1.48
N THR A 96 -3.23 13.87 -1.70
CA THR A 96 -2.14 13.90 -2.69
C THR A 96 -0.77 13.66 -2.05
N ASP A 97 -0.70 13.50 -0.74
CA ASP A 97 0.53 13.16 -0.01
C ASP A 97 0.57 11.65 0.32
N PRO A 98 1.53 10.89 -0.24
CA PRO A 98 1.65 9.46 0.06
C PRO A 98 1.92 9.17 1.54
N ALA A 99 2.62 10.06 2.25
CA ALA A 99 2.93 9.88 3.67
C ALA A 99 1.67 9.96 4.53
N GLU A 100 0.80 10.93 4.27
CA GLU A 100 -0.48 11.05 4.98
C GLU A 100 -1.38 9.83 4.77
N ALA A 101 -1.44 9.31 3.54
CA ALA A 101 -2.21 8.10 3.25
C ALA A 101 -1.69 6.88 4.01
N VAL A 102 -0.37 6.72 4.07
CA VAL A 102 0.30 5.64 4.82
C VAL A 102 0.08 5.79 6.32
N GLU A 103 0.22 6.99 6.88
CA GLU A 103 0.00 7.24 8.31
C GLU A 103 -1.45 6.96 8.70
N PHE A 104 -2.41 7.40 7.89
CA PHE A 104 -3.82 7.13 8.12
C PHE A 104 -4.10 5.62 8.11
N ALA A 105 -3.60 4.90 7.10
CA ALA A 105 -3.79 3.45 7.01
C ALA A 105 -3.11 2.72 8.18
N ALA A 106 -1.89 3.11 8.55
CA ALA A 106 -1.16 2.53 9.69
C ALA A 106 -1.95 2.65 10.99
N LYS A 107 -2.48 3.84 11.27
CA LYS A 107 -3.31 4.08 12.45
C LYS A 107 -4.55 3.18 12.47
N ARG A 108 -5.22 2.99 11.32
CA ARG A 108 -6.38 2.09 11.22
C ARG A 108 -6.02 0.64 11.48
N ILE A 109 -4.87 0.18 10.99
CA ILE A 109 -4.37 -1.18 11.24
C ILE A 109 -4.10 -1.37 12.74
N GLU A 110 -3.44 -0.41 13.38
CA GLU A 110 -3.17 -0.43 14.82
C GLU A 110 -4.47 -0.46 15.65
N GLU A 111 -5.46 0.35 15.28
CA GLU A 111 -6.77 0.39 15.94
C GLU A 111 -7.56 -0.92 15.79
N GLN A 112 -7.40 -1.64 14.66
CA GLN A 112 -8.01 -2.95 14.44
C GLN A 112 -7.31 -4.03 15.26
N HIS A 113 -5.98 -4.02 15.35
CA HIS A 113 -5.20 -5.00 16.12
C HIS A 113 -5.26 -4.81 17.64
N ALA A 114 -5.69 -3.64 18.12
CA ALA A 114 -5.86 -3.37 19.54
C ALA A 114 -7.20 -3.90 20.13
N ARG A 115 -8.06 -4.51 19.31
CA ARG A 115 -9.39 -5.05 19.69
C ARG A 115 -9.36 -6.55 19.86
#